data_AF-A0A7Y2XGI5-F1
#
_entry.id   AF-A0A7Y2XGI5-F1
#
_cell.length_a   1.000
_cell.length_b   1.000
_cell.length_c   1.000
_cell.angle_alpha   90.00
_cell.angle_beta   90.00
_cell.angle_gamma   90.00
#
_symmetry.space_group_name_H-M   'P 1'
#
loop_
_entity.id
_entity.type
_entity.pdbx_description
1 polymer ?
#
loop_
_entity_poly.entity_id
_entity_poly.type
_entity_poly.pdbx_seq_one_letter_code
_entity_poly.pdbx_strand_id
1 'polypeptide(L)'
;MCELFAMSSCHPATVNFALKTFQSHGGSHHKNGDGWGIALYDEGDARILRETNAACDSSYFDFLRSHSHPSRCVISHIRQATVGGVSLRNTQPYVRELFGKLHCFAHNGDLEFDSAIEGPLDFQPIGESDS
;
A
#
# COMPACT_ATOMS: atom_id res chain seq x y z
N MET A 1 -0.04 -14.61 -2.71
CA MET A 1 -0.82 -13.66 -3.52
C MET A 1 -0.65 -12.30 -2.86
N CYS A 2 -0.83 -11.19 -3.58
CA CYS A 2 -0.94 -9.88 -2.90
C CYS A 2 -2.14 -9.89 -1.93
N GLU A 3 -2.10 -9.01 -0.94
CA GLU A 3 -3.21 -8.84 0.02
C GLU A 3 -3.50 -7.36 0.27
N LEU A 4 -4.77 -7.05 0.50
CA LEU A 4 -5.27 -5.70 0.74
C LEU A 4 -5.90 -5.59 2.12
N PHE A 5 -5.68 -4.45 2.76
CA PHE A 5 -6.42 -4.03 3.94
C PHE A 5 -6.85 -2.58 3.79
N ALA A 6 -8.11 -2.29 4.10
CA ALA A 6 -8.60 -0.92 4.11
C ALA A 6 -9.57 -0.69 5.27
N MET A 7 -9.61 0.56 5.76
CA MET A 7 -10.55 1.02 6.77
C MET A 7 -11.09 2.38 6.36
N SER A 8 -12.40 2.60 6.51
CA SER A 8 -13.03 3.91 6.43
C SER A 8 -13.97 4.08 7.63
N SER A 9 -13.85 5.19 8.34
CA SER A 9 -14.56 5.43 9.59
C SER A 9 -15.03 6.87 9.73
N CYS A 10 -16.18 7.04 10.40
CA CYS A 10 -16.72 8.36 10.76
C CYS A 10 -15.95 9.05 11.90
N HIS A 11 -15.10 8.33 12.63
CA HIS A 11 -14.22 8.85 13.69
C HIS A 11 -12.81 8.27 13.54
N PRO A 12 -11.73 9.01 13.89
CA PRO A 12 -10.37 8.49 13.84
C PRO A 12 -10.24 7.21 14.69
N ALA A 13 -9.68 6.15 14.09
CA ALA A 13 -9.51 4.85 14.75
C ALA A 13 -8.11 4.29 14.49
N THR A 14 -7.59 3.51 15.46
CA THR A 14 -6.34 2.77 15.32
C THR A 14 -6.60 1.37 14.78
N VAL A 15 -5.69 0.86 13.94
CA VAL A 15 -5.85 -0.44 13.25
C VAL A 15 -4.92 -1.55 13.76
N ASN A 16 -4.33 -1.41 14.96
CA ASN A 16 -3.24 -2.26 15.46
C ASN A 16 -3.50 -3.76 15.46
N PHE A 17 -4.70 -4.16 15.89
CA PHE A 17 -5.06 -5.57 15.94
C PHE A 17 -5.13 -6.16 14.54
N ALA A 18 -5.78 -5.45 13.61
CA ALA A 18 -5.85 -5.86 12.21
C ALA A 18 -4.48 -5.85 11.53
N LEU A 19 -3.64 -4.85 11.82
CA LEU A 19 -2.29 -4.75 11.29
C LEU A 19 -1.38 -5.89 11.74
N LYS A 20 -1.51 -6.38 12.98
CA LYS A 20 -0.73 -7.54 13.44
C LYS A 20 -1.04 -8.79 12.64
N THR A 21 -2.33 -9.07 12.41
CA THR A 21 -2.75 -10.21 11.58
C THR A 21 -2.26 -10.01 10.15
N PHE A 22 -2.45 -8.82 9.58
CA PHE A 22 -1.99 -8.48 8.25
C PHE A 22 -0.48 -8.65 8.08
N GLN A 23 0.32 -8.19 9.05
CA GLN A 23 1.78 -8.37 9.07
C GLN A 23 2.19 -9.84 8.97
N SER A 24 1.49 -10.72 9.69
CA SER A 24 1.79 -12.17 9.70
C SER A 24 1.51 -12.85 8.36
N HIS A 25 0.74 -12.21 7.49
CA HIS A 25 0.49 -12.76 6.17
C HIS A 25 1.67 -12.49 5.24
N GLY A 26 2.32 -11.32 5.35
CA GLY A 26 3.46 -10.92 4.51
C GLY A 26 4.78 -11.60 4.91
N GLY A 27 5.02 -12.79 4.38
CA GLY A 27 6.29 -13.53 4.49
C GLY A 27 6.28 -14.69 5.50
N SER A 28 5.57 -14.59 6.63
CA SER A 28 5.58 -15.67 7.65
C SER A 28 4.66 -16.85 7.33
N HIS A 29 3.50 -16.63 6.71
CA HIS A 29 2.56 -17.70 6.32
C HIS A 29 2.40 -17.85 4.81
N HIS A 30 2.75 -16.82 4.03
CA HIS A 30 2.56 -16.79 2.59
C HIS A 30 3.81 -16.28 1.86
N LYS A 31 3.96 -16.64 0.57
CA LYS A 31 5.09 -16.26 -0.29
C LYS A 31 5.10 -14.77 -0.71
N ASN A 32 4.27 -13.93 -0.13
CA ASN A 32 4.09 -12.51 -0.47
C ASN A 32 5.01 -11.59 0.38
N GLY A 33 6.31 -11.88 0.31
CA GLY A 33 7.35 -11.12 1.01
C GLY A 33 8.00 -10.01 0.19
N ASP A 34 7.43 -9.65 -0.97
CA ASP A 34 8.05 -8.77 -1.97
C ASP A 34 7.79 -7.27 -1.72
N GLY A 35 7.42 -6.95 -0.49
CA GLY A 35 7.18 -5.60 0.00
C GLY A 35 5.82 -5.41 0.66
N TRP A 36 5.66 -4.29 1.34
CA TRP A 36 4.41 -3.87 1.94
C TRP A 36 4.32 -2.35 1.96
N GLY A 37 3.11 -1.84 2.15
CA GLY A 37 2.92 -0.43 2.39
C GLY A 37 1.58 -0.10 3.02
N ILE A 38 1.50 1.11 3.57
CA ILE A 38 0.31 1.65 4.22
C ILE A 38 0.25 3.16 4.01
N ALA A 39 -0.96 3.67 3.80
CA ALA A 39 -1.32 5.06 3.83
C ALA A 39 -2.32 5.30 4.97
N LEU A 40 -1.97 6.20 5.89
CA LEU A 40 -2.82 6.66 6.99
C LEU A 40 -3.23 8.11 6.69
N TYR A 41 -4.47 8.31 6.24
CA TYR A 41 -4.97 9.62 5.85
C TYR A 41 -5.10 10.60 7.03
N ASP A 42 -4.72 11.85 6.76
CA ASP A 42 -4.84 12.98 7.67
C ASP A 42 -5.17 14.24 6.85
N GLU A 43 -6.37 14.79 7.04
CA GLU A 43 -6.86 16.04 6.43
C GLU A 43 -6.36 16.39 5.00
N GLY A 44 -6.75 15.59 4.00
CA GLY A 44 -6.41 15.87 2.59
C GLY A 44 -5.02 15.40 2.16
N ASP A 45 -4.23 14.88 3.08
CA ASP A 45 -2.93 14.23 2.86
C ASP A 45 -2.91 12.83 3.51
N ALA A 46 -1.78 12.13 3.45
CA ALA A 46 -1.57 10.86 4.16
C ALA A 46 -0.12 10.65 4.60
N ARG A 47 0.06 10.03 5.76
CA ARG A 47 1.35 9.41 6.14
C ARG A 47 1.50 8.12 5.37
N ILE A 48 2.55 8.01 4.54
CA ILE A 48 2.78 6.84 3.70
C ILE A 48 4.08 6.17 4.13
N LEU A 49 4.01 4.87 4.43
CA LEU A 49 5.18 4.04 4.68
C LEU A 49 5.14 2.85 3.74
N ARG A 50 6.28 2.57 3.11
CA ARG A 50 6.46 1.49 2.15
C ARG A 50 7.84 0.91 2.30
N GLU A 51 7.95 -0.40 2.11
CA GLU A 51 9.21 -1.13 2.19
C GLU A 51 9.19 -2.31 1.24
N THR A 52 10.33 -2.67 0.68
CA THR A 52 10.48 -3.85 -0.20
C THR A 52 10.72 -5.15 0.58
N ASN A 53 11.09 -5.05 1.86
CA ASN A 53 11.24 -6.20 2.75
C ASN A 53 9.88 -6.79 3.09
N ALA A 54 9.85 -8.06 3.49
CA ALA A 54 8.64 -8.71 3.97
C ALA A 54 8.09 -7.99 5.22
N ALA A 55 6.75 -7.93 5.34
CA ALA A 55 6.10 -7.27 6.47
C ALA A 55 6.45 -7.93 7.82
N CYS A 56 6.59 -9.26 7.84
CA CYS A 56 6.94 -10.01 9.06
C CYS A 56 8.31 -9.67 9.63
N ASP A 57 9.26 -9.23 8.79
CA ASP A 57 10.64 -8.93 9.18
C ASP A 57 10.91 -7.41 9.27
N SER A 58 9.87 -6.59 9.09
CA SER A 58 9.99 -5.15 9.00
C SER A 58 9.97 -4.45 10.37
N SER A 59 11.10 -3.85 10.73
CA SER A 59 11.18 -2.95 11.89
C SER A 59 10.32 -1.69 11.74
N TYR A 60 10.05 -1.24 10.52
CA TYR A 60 9.14 -0.12 10.24
C TYR A 60 7.69 -0.49 10.51
N PHE A 61 7.28 -1.73 10.20
CA PHE A 61 5.95 -2.22 10.52
C PHE A 61 5.76 -2.32 12.05
N ASP A 62 6.77 -2.80 12.76
CA ASP A 62 6.75 -2.84 14.24
C ASP A 62 6.71 -1.44 14.86
N PHE A 63 7.43 -0.48 14.29
CA PHE A 63 7.34 0.92 14.70
C PHE A 63 5.91 1.48 14.53
N LEU A 64 5.29 1.26 13.36
CA LEU A 64 3.92 1.69 13.11
C LEU A 64 2.92 1.08 14.08
N ARG A 65 3.05 -0.21 14.38
CA ARG A 65 2.18 -0.93 15.30
C ARG A 65 2.32 -0.45 16.74
N SER A 66 3.51 0.00 17.13
CA SER A 66 3.78 0.55 18.47
C SER A 66 3.41 2.02 18.60
N HIS A 67 3.43 2.79 17.51
CA HIS A 67 3.21 4.24 17.49
C HIS A 67 1.99 4.60 16.63
N SER A 68 0.88 3.95 16.92
CA SER A 68 -0.27 3.93 16.01
C SER A 68 -0.97 5.27 15.97
N HIS A 69 -1.10 5.82 14.77
CA HIS A 69 -1.78 7.07 14.55
C HIS A 69 -3.25 6.79 14.20
N PRO A 70 -4.22 7.35 14.95
CA PRO A 70 -5.62 7.27 14.57
C PRO A 70 -5.82 7.86 13.17
N SER A 71 -6.57 7.17 12.34
CA SER A 71 -6.94 7.66 11.01
C SER A 71 -8.41 7.39 10.72
N ARG A 72 -9.01 8.24 9.90
CA ARG A 72 -10.36 8.01 9.37
C ARG A 72 -10.34 7.11 8.13
N CYS A 73 -9.22 7.05 7.42
CA CYS A 73 -9.04 6.23 6.23
C CYS A 73 -7.65 5.59 6.19
N VAL A 74 -7.62 4.28 6.01
CA VAL A 74 -6.38 3.50 5.90
C VAL A 74 -6.45 2.66 4.64
N ILE A 75 -5.37 2.63 3.86
CA ILE A 75 -5.19 1.72 2.73
C ILE A 75 -3.83 1.06 2.90
N SER A 76 -3.77 -0.26 2.85
CA SER A 76 -2.53 -1.03 3.00
C SER A 76 -2.51 -2.20 2.04
N HIS A 77 -1.29 -2.58 1.63
CA HIS A 77 -1.04 -3.62 0.66
C HIS A 77 0.19 -4.43 1.05
N ILE A 78 0.10 -5.76 0.91
CA ILE A 78 1.24 -6.68 0.96
C ILE A 78 1.46 -7.23 -0.44
N ARG A 79 2.69 -7.14 -0.92
CA ARG A 79 3.05 -7.40 -2.30
C ARG A 79 3.60 -8.81 -2.48
N GLN A 80 3.14 -9.45 -3.55
CA GLN A 80 3.85 -10.50 -4.25
C GLN A 80 4.17 -9.98 -5.66
N ALA A 81 5.44 -10.00 -6.06
CA ALA A 81 5.88 -9.43 -7.33
C ALA A 81 5.58 -10.39 -8.49
N THR A 82 4.42 -10.22 -9.13
CA THR A 82 4.08 -10.89 -10.40
C THR A 82 4.53 -10.06 -11.60
N VAL A 83 4.21 -8.76 -11.60
CA VAL A 83 4.64 -7.77 -12.62
C VAL A 83 5.49 -6.68 -11.98
N GLY A 84 6.60 -6.34 -12.65
CA GLY A 84 7.61 -5.41 -12.16
C GLY A 84 8.52 -6.00 -11.07
N GLY A 85 9.81 -5.68 -11.11
CA GLY A 85 10.77 -6.19 -10.11
C GLY A 85 10.49 -5.71 -8.68
N VAL A 86 11.11 -6.35 -7.69
CA VAL A 86 11.08 -5.93 -6.27
C VAL A 86 11.78 -4.59 -6.13
N SER A 87 11.00 -3.52 -6.00
CA SER A 87 11.49 -2.15 -5.85
C SER A 87 10.44 -1.26 -5.20
N LEU A 88 10.88 -0.17 -4.55
CA LEU A 88 9.96 0.73 -3.85
C LEU A 88 8.97 1.41 -4.79
N ARG A 89 9.38 1.71 -6.04
CA ARG A 89 8.51 2.30 -7.07
C ARG A 89 7.39 1.36 -7.54
N ASN A 90 7.57 0.04 -7.36
CA ASN A 90 6.57 -0.99 -7.64
C ASN A 90 5.85 -1.46 -6.35
N THR A 91 6.12 -0.82 -5.21
CA THR A 91 5.50 -1.16 -3.92
C THR A 91 4.33 -0.22 -3.66
N GLN A 92 3.15 -0.82 -3.48
CA GLN A 92 1.90 -0.13 -3.19
C GLN A 92 1.78 0.23 -1.69
N PRO A 93 0.92 1.19 -1.31
CA PRO A 93 0.02 1.96 -2.17
C PRO A 93 0.72 3.03 -3.02
N TYR A 94 0.13 3.35 -4.17
CA TYR A 94 0.54 4.47 -5.02
C TYR A 94 -0.19 5.74 -4.63
N VAL A 95 0.49 6.88 -4.78
CA VAL A 95 -0.10 8.18 -4.49
C VAL A 95 0.16 9.20 -5.58
N ARG A 96 -0.83 10.06 -5.79
CA ARG A 96 -0.75 11.24 -6.65
C ARG A 96 -1.54 12.38 -6.03
N GLU A 97 -1.04 13.60 -6.19
CA GLU A 97 -1.83 14.79 -5.89
C GLU A 97 -2.82 15.01 -7.06
N LEU A 98 -4.08 15.27 -6.71
CA LEU A 98 -5.12 15.66 -7.65
C LEU A 98 -6.10 16.62 -6.96
N PHE A 99 -6.34 17.78 -7.58
CA PHE A 99 -7.25 18.83 -7.09
C PHE A 99 -7.00 19.29 -5.65
N GLY A 100 -5.74 19.43 -5.27
CA GLY A 100 -5.27 19.86 -3.95
C GLY A 100 -5.35 18.78 -2.88
N LYS A 101 -5.48 17.50 -3.24
CA LYS A 101 -5.61 16.38 -2.30
C LYS A 101 -4.74 15.21 -2.72
N LEU A 102 -4.26 14.46 -1.73
CA LEU A 102 -3.54 13.23 -1.97
C LEU A 102 -4.52 12.07 -2.25
N HIS A 103 -4.45 11.51 -3.45
CA HIS A 103 -5.16 10.30 -3.84
C HIS A 103 -4.26 9.10 -3.68
N CYS A 104 -4.77 8.06 -3.02
CA CYS A 104 -4.07 6.81 -2.72
C CYS A 104 -4.78 5.65 -3.42
N PHE A 105 -4.01 4.76 -4.02
CA PHE A 105 -4.51 3.63 -4.79
C PHE A 105 -3.75 2.34 -4.43
N ALA A 106 -4.47 1.24 -4.34
CA ALA A 106 -3.91 -0.09 -4.22
C ALA A 106 -4.78 -1.09 -5.02
N HIS A 107 -4.14 -2.07 -5.62
CA HIS A 107 -4.72 -3.05 -6.53
C HIS A 107 -4.17 -4.44 -6.21
N ASN A 108 -5.05 -5.45 -6.26
CA ASN A 108 -4.71 -6.85 -6.10
C ASN A 108 -5.33 -7.64 -7.25
N GLY A 109 -4.46 -8.11 -8.13
CA GLY A 109 -4.80 -8.76 -9.39
C GLY A 109 -3.69 -8.53 -10.39
N ASP A 110 -3.85 -9.12 -11.57
CA ASP A 110 -2.98 -8.89 -12.72
C ASP A 110 -3.84 -8.28 -13.84
N LEU A 111 -3.32 -7.26 -14.51
CA LEU A 111 -3.93 -6.60 -15.65
C LEU A 111 -3.06 -6.77 -16.89
N GLU A 112 -3.68 -7.22 -17.98
CA GLU A 112 -3.06 -7.26 -19.30
C GLU A 112 -3.53 -6.06 -20.11
N PHE A 113 -2.59 -5.31 -20.68
CA PHE A 113 -2.88 -4.14 -21.50
C PHE A 113 -2.46 -4.40 -22.94
N ASP A 114 -3.41 -4.30 -23.88
CA ASP A 114 -3.14 -4.44 -25.32
C ASP A 114 -2.42 -3.21 -25.91
N SER A 115 -2.47 -2.07 -25.22
CA SER A 115 -1.84 -0.80 -25.60
C SER A 115 -1.56 0.07 -24.37
N ALA A 116 -0.77 1.13 -24.55
CA ALA A 116 -0.57 2.13 -23.49
C ALA A 116 -1.92 2.74 -23.08
N ILE A 117 -2.21 2.77 -21.78
CA ILE A 117 -3.42 3.41 -21.26
C ILE A 117 -3.20 4.92 -21.30
N GLU A 118 -3.87 5.59 -22.23
CA GLU A 118 -3.96 7.05 -22.24
C GLU A 118 -5.06 7.49 -21.28
N GLY A 119 -4.67 8.11 -20.17
CA GLY A 119 -5.60 8.72 -19.23
C GLY A 119 -6.02 10.13 -19.68
N PRO A 120 -7.16 10.63 -19.19
CA PRO A 120 -7.57 12.02 -19.44
C PRO A 120 -6.65 13.06 -18.78
N LEU A 121 -5.72 12.61 -17.92
CA LEU A 121 -4.74 13.42 -17.22
C LEU A 121 -3.34 12.91 -17.56
N ASP A 122 -2.38 13.84 -17.67
CA ASP A 122 -0.99 13.54 -18.03
C ASP A 122 -0.18 13.05 -16.81
N PHE A 123 -0.60 11.90 -16.25
CA PHE A 123 0.15 11.21 -15.20
C PHE A 123 0.98 10.09 -15.80
N GLN A 124 2.25 10.04 -15.39
CA GLN A 124 3.18 9.00 -15.78
C GLN A 124 3.48 8.05 -14.60
N PRO A 125 3.53 6.72 -14.83
CA PRO A 125 4.00 5.79 -13.83
C PRO A 125 5.50 5.99 -13.56
N ILE A 126 5.92 5.77 -12.32
CA ILE A 126 7.36 5.75 -11.97
C ILE A 126 7.92 4.33 -12.09
N GLY A 127 7.09 3.34 -11.76
CA GLY A 127 7.41 1.91 -11.78
C GLY A 127 6.94 1.22 -13.05
N GLU A 128 7.08 -0.11 -13.03
CA GLU A 128 6.70 -1.01 -14.10
C GLU A 128 5.63 -2.03 -13.66
N SER A 129 5.01 -1.84 -12.49
CA SER A 129 3.81 -2.62 -12.19
C SER A 129 2.71 -2.26 -13.19
N ASP A 130 1.89 -3.26 -13.48
CA ASP A 130 0.61 -3.12 -14.16
C ASP A 130 -0.46 -2.41 -13.29
N SER A 131 -0.26 -2.45 -11.97
CA SER A 131 -1.04 -1.74 -10.95
C SER A 131 -0.73 -0.25 -10.89
#